data_AF-A0AAJ2DCL7-F1
#
_entry.id   AF-A0AAJ2DCL7-F1
#
_cell.length_a   1.000
_cell.length_b   1.000
_cell.length_c   1.000
_cell.angle_alpha   90.00
_cell.angle_beta   90.00
_cell.angle_gamma   90.00
#
_symmetry.space_group_name_H-M   'P 1'
#
loop_
_entity.id
_entity.type
_entity.pdbx_description
1 polymer ?
#
loop_
_entity_poly.entity_id
_entity_poly.type
_entity_poly.pdbx_seq_one_letter_code
_entity_poly.pdbx_strand_id
1 'polypeptide(L)'
;MSLKITTQQVDTWKKRIQRDGLKGSTYFCQQSGVVWVSASADYQKICQRVLGKDSGTSSLESYLRWDDVRADKLVELLYQIEIA
;
A
#
# COMPACT_ATOMS: atom_id res chain seq x y z
N MET A 1 2.04 -19.18 -1.27
CA MET A 1 1.53 -17.80 -1.11
C MET A 1 2.55 -16.91 -1.74
N SER A 2 2.16 -16.08 -2.69
CA SER A 2 3.11 -15.21 -3.40
C SER A 2 2.65 -13.77 -3.30
N LEU A 3 3.55 -12.87 -2.94
CA LEU A 3 3.39 -11.45 -3.22
C LEU A 3 3.33 -11.24 -4.73
N LYS A 4 2.26 -10.60 -5.18
CA LYS A 4 1.98 -10.22 -6.57
C LYS A 4 2.05 -8.71 -6.66
N ILE A 5 3.01 -8.22 -7.44
CA ILE A 5 3.11 -6.81 -7.80
C ILE A 5 2.64 -6.67 -9.23
N THR A 6 1.64 -5.82 -9.43
CA THR A 6 1.07 -5.54 -10.76
C THR A 6 0.93 -4.04 -10.95
N THR A 7 1.04 -3.58 -12.19
CA THR A 7 0.78 -2.19 -12.58
C THR A 7 -0.45 -2.16 -13.48
N GLN A 8 -1.27 -1.12 -13.36
CA GLN A 8 -2.32 -0.87 -14.35
C GLN A 8 -1.69 -0.19 -15.57
N GLN A 9 -2.20 -0.48 -16.78
CA GLN A 9 -1.68 0.11 -18.01
C GLN A 9 -1.86 1.65 -18.04
N VAL A 10 -2.92 2.15 -17.42
CA VAL A 10 -3.26 3.59 -17.41
C VAL A 10 -2.50 4.39 -16.35
N ASP A 11 -2.15 3.76 -15.23
CA ASP A 11 -1.53 4.43 -14.09
C ASP A 11 -0.21 3.73 -13.73
N THR A 12 0.81 3.95 -14.56
CA THR A 12 2.16 3.38 -14.34
C THR A 12 2.82 3.92 -13.07
N TRP A 13 2.32 5.04 -12.53
CA TRP A 13 2.73 5.63 -11.26
C TRP A 13 2.25 4.82 -10.03
N LYS A 14 1.23 3.96 -10.16
CA LYS A 14 0.69 3.14 -9.06
C LYS A 14 1.00 1.66 -9.23
N LYS A 15 1.57 1.04 -8.20
CA LYS A 15 1.92 -0.39 -8.16
C LYS A 15 0.97 -1.06 -7.17
N ARG A 16 0.10 -1.94 -7.67
CA ARG A 16 -0.79 -2.73 -6.85
C ARG A 16 -0.03 -3.92 -6.28
N ILE A 17 -0.09 -4.07 -4.97
CA ILE A 17 0.54 -5.16 -4.23
C ILE A 17 -0.56 -6.00 -3.59
N GLN A 18 -0.49 -7.29 -3.83
CA GLN A 18 -1.41 -8.29 -3.32
C GLN A 18 -0.64 -9.52 -2.86
N ARG A 19 -1.25 -10.32 -2.00
CA ARG A 19 -0.79 -11.64 -1.61
C ARG A 19 -1.99 -12.56 -1.50
N ASP A 20 -1.79 -13.79 -1.97
CA ASP A 20 -2.80 -14.84 -1.85
C ASP A 20 -3.09 -15.12 -0.36
N GLY A 21 -4.36 -15.06 0.02
CA GLY A 21 -4.81 -15.25 1.42
C GLY A 21 -5.23 -13.98 2.14
N LEU A 22 -4.87 -12.79 1.61
CA LEU A 22 -5.31 -11.50 2.15
C LEU A 22 -6.41 -10.90 1.28
N LYS A 23 -7.45 -10.36 1.91
CA LYS A 23 -8.53 -9.62 1.23
C LYS A 23 -8.07 -8.19 0.94
N GLY A 24 -8.43 -7.69 -0.24
CA GLY A 24 -8.12 -6.33 -0.67
C GLY A 24 -6.78 -6.20 -1.38
N SER A 25 -6.22 -4.99 -1.32
CA SER A 25 -4.90 -4.68 -1.87
C SER A 25 -4.32 -3.41 -1.24
N THR A 26 -3.00 -3.26 -1.34
CA THR A 26 -2.33 -1.97 -1.16
C THR A 26 -1.76 -1.45 -2.48
N TYR A 27 -1.61 -0.14 -2.60
CA TYR A 27 -0.99 0.53 -3.73
C TYR A 27 0.18 1.37 -3.25
N PHE A 28 1.33 1.19 -3.89
CA PHE A 28 2.45 2.12 -3.76
C PHE A 28 2.38 3.11 -4.90
N CYS A 29 2.27 4.38 -4.55
CA CYS A 29 2.06 5.46 -5.48
C CYS A 29 3.24 6.43 -5.41
N GLN A 30 3.77 6.80 -6.56
CA GLN A 30 4.84 7.79 -6.67
C GLN A 30 4.56 8.75 -7.82
N GLN A 31 4.41 10.04 -7.51
CA GLN A 31 4.20 11.08 -8.51
C GLN A 31 4.76 12.41 -8.01
N SER A 32 5.35 13.21 -8.89
CA SER A 32 5.87 14.55 -8.57
C SER A 32 6.81 14.60 -7.36
N GLY A 33 7.62 13.55 -7.17
CA GLY A 33 8.56 13.43 -6.05
C GLY A 33 7.92 13.02 -4.72
N VAL A 34 6.60 12.82 -4.67
CA VAL A 34 5.86 12.40 -3.48
C VAL A 34 5.57 10.91 -3.56
N VAL A 35 5.74 10.22 -2.43
CA VAL A 35 5.39 8.81 -2.26
C VAL A 35 4.26 8.68 -1.24
N TRP A 36 3.24 7.92 -1.59
CA TRP A 36 2.15 7.59 -0.68
C TRP A 36 1.69 6.16 -0.87
N VAL A 37 1.04 5.63 0.16
CA VAL A 37 0.48 4.28 0.17
C VAL A 37 -1.02 4.39 0.38
N SER A 38 -1.80 3.59 -0.35
CA SER A 38 -3.22 3.39 -0.02
C SER A 38 -3.52 1.91 0.20
N ALA A 39 -4.42 1.59 1.11
CA ALA A 39 -4.74 0.21 1.45
C ALA A 39 -6.21 0.00 1.79
N SER A 40 -6.70 -1.20 1.47
CA SER A 40 -8.07 -1.65 1.77
C SER A 40 -8.06 -2.97 2.54
N ALA A 41 -9.14 -3.21 3.29
CA ALA A 41 -9.39 -4.46 4.00
C ALA A 41 -8.19 -4.91 4.86
N ASP A 42 -7.68 -6.12 4.68
CA ASP A 42 -6.64 -6.69 5.56
C ASP A 42 -5.33 -5.88 5.52
N TYR A 43 -5.05 -5.25 4.37
CA TYR A 43 -3.86 -4.43 4.17
C TYR A 43 -3.88 -3.15 5.01
N GLN A 44 -5.06 -2.65 5.43
CA GLN A 44 -5.14 -1.47 6.29
C GLN A 44 -4.42 -1.69 7.62
N LYS A 45 -4.63 -2.85 8.24
CA LYS A 45 -4.00 -3.19 9.53
C LYS A 45 -2.50 -3.38 9.40
N ILE A 46 -2.03 -3.96 8.29
CA ILE A 46 -0.60 -4.14 8.01
C ILE A 46 0.06 -2.78 7.80
N CYS A 47 -0.53 -1.92 6.95
CA CYS A 47 -0.06 -0.55 6.74
C CYS A 47 -0.06 0.25 8.04
N GLN A 48 -1.11 0.16 8.86
CA GLN A 48 -1.17 0.89 10.13
C GLN A 48 -0.08 0.43 11.12
N ARG A 49 0.28 -0.85 11.12
CA ARG A 49 1.37 -1.38 11.96
C ARG A 49 2.74 -0.83 11.53
N VAL A 50 2.99 -0.72 10.24
CA VAL A 50 4.31 -0.34 9.70
C VAL A 50 4.47 1.18 9.56
N LEU A 51 3.42 1.84 9.06
CA LEU A 51 3.39 3.26 8.70
C LEU A 51 2.79 4.14 9.80
N GLY A 52 2.12 3.56 10.79
CA GLY A 52 1.43 4.30 11.85
C GLY A 52 0.05 4.80 11.42
N LYS A 53 -0.38 5.92 11.99
CA LYS A 53 -1.70 6.49 11.73
C LYS A 53 -1.82 6.96 10.28
N ASP A 54 -2.97 6.70 9.66
CA ASP A 54 -3.27 7.16 8.31
C ASP A 54 -3.49 8.68 8.25
N SER A 55 -3.38 9.23 7.05
CA SER A 55 -3.51 10.66 6.75
C SER A 55 -4.97 11.13 6.70
N GLY A 56 -5.97 10.23 6.70
CA GLY A 56 -7.39 10.57 6.61
C GLY A 56 -7.86 11.10 5.24
N THR A 57 -7.03 11.02 4.20
CA THR A 57 -7.21 11.72 2.91
C THR A 57 -7.63 10.80 1.75
N SER A 58 -8.13 9.59 2.01
CA SER A 58 -8.48 8.68 0.91
C SER A 58 -9.71 9.14 0.12
N SER A 59 -9.62 9.11 -1.21
CA SER A 59 -10.72 9.44 -2.13
C SER A 59 -11.83 8.39 -2.16
N LEU A 60 -11.60 7.21 -1.58
CA LEU A 60 -12.56 6.12 -1.45
C LEU A 60 -12.69 5.75 0.03
N GLU A 61 -13.92 5.68 0.55
CA GLU A 61 -14.18 5.35 1.96
C GLU A 61 -13.63 3.97 2.37
N SER A 62 -13.53 3.04 1.42
CA SER A 62 -12.99 1.70 1.67
C SER A 62 -11.46 1.63 1.71
N TYR A 63 -10.78 2.75 1.48
CA TYR A 63 -9.33 2.87 1.49
C TYR A 63 -8.86 3.82 2.59
N LEU A 64 -7.72 3.49 3.19
CA LEU A 64 -6.92 4.42 3.99
C LEU A 64 -5.69 4.84 3.19
N ARG A 65 -5.13 6.00 3.50
CA ARG A 65 -3.99 6.59 2.80
C ARG A 65 -2.92 7.04 3.79
N TRP A 66 -1.66 6.82 3.47
CA TRP A 66 -0.49 7.32 4.19
C TRP A 66 0.37 8.13 3.23
N ASP A 67 0.53 9.41 3.53
CA ASP A 67 1.36 10.34 2.76
C ASP A 67 2.81 10.38 3.26
N ASP A 68 3.71 10.89 2.42
CA ASP A 68 5.15 11.09 2.71
C ASP A 68 5.86 9.81 3.22
N VAL A 69 5.60 8.69 2.54
CA VAL A 69 6.13 7.38 2.97
C VAL A 69 7.58 7.22 2.53
N ARG A 70 8.46 7.09 3.52
CA ARG A 70 9.90 6.87 3.30
C ARG A 70 10.19 5.50 2.71
N ALA A 71 11.27 5.40 1.93
CA ALA A 71 11.69 4.16 1.27
C ALA A 71 11.95 3.00 2.26
N ASP A 72 12.52 3.27 3.43
CA ASP A 72 12.75 2.25 4.48
C ASP A 72 11.44 1.61 4.95
N LYS A 73 10.37 2.40 5.03
CA LYS A 73 9.03 1.92 5.40
C LYS A 73 8.36 1.10 4.30
N LEU A 74 8.62 1.41 3.03
CA LEU A 74 8.10 0.61 1.91
C LEU A 74 8.73 -0.79 1.88
N VAL A 75 10.03 -0.89 2.16
CA VAL A 75 10.74 -2.17 2.25
C VAL A 75 10.16 -3.01 3.38
N GLU A 76 10.02 -2.43 4.57
CA GLU A 76 9.42 -3.13 5.71
C GLU A 76 7.96 -3.53 5.42
N LEU A 77 7.19 -2.66 4.76
CA LEU A 77 5.81 -2.95 4.42
C LEU A 77 5.69 -4.13 3.45
N LEU A 78 6.54 -4.21 2.42
CA LEU A 78 6.57 -5.36 1.51
C LEU A 78 6.87 -6.66 2.25
N TYR A 79 7.86 -6.62 3.16
CA TYR A 79 8.22 -7.78 3.97
C TYR A 79 7.05 -8.22 4.87
N GLN A 80 6.42 -7.29 5.59
CA GLN A 80 5.28 -7.59 6.44
C GLN A 80 4.08 -8.13 5.67
N ILE A 81 3.83 -7.65 4.45
CA ILE A 81 2.79 -8.21 3.58
C ILE A 81 3.14 -9.64 3.17
N GLU A 82 4.40 -9.94 2.86
CA GLU A 82 4.84 -11.28 2.45
C GLU A 82 4.73 -12.32 3.58
N ILE A 83 4.86 -11.91 4.85
CA ILE A 83 4.84 -12.84 6.00
C ILE A 83 3.53 -12.90 6.80
N ALA A 84 2.58 -11.98 6.58
CA ALA A 84 1.23 -11.97 7.17
C ALA A 84 0.27 -13.02 6.58
#